data_AF-G5KEV7-F1
#
_entry.id   AF-G5KEV7-F1
#
_cell.length_a   1.000
_cell.length_b   1.000
_cell.length_c   1.000
_cell.angle_alpha   90.00
_cell.angle_beta   90.00
_cell.angle_gamma   90.00
#
_symmetry.space_group_name_H-M   'P 1'
#
loop_
_entity.id
_entity.type
_entity.pdbx_description
1 polymer ?
#
loop_
_entity_poly.entity_id
_entity_poly.type
_entity_poly.pdbx_seq_one_letter_code
_entity_poly.pdbx_strand_id
1 'polypeptide(L)'
;MKTKLKKIIPEDKKGIQLSLLIFFNWLIKFLSRWTFLILLMICIAGLCGRAARTSDSIHFIHGIFFILLVIELLKIRPGREYKSLKKIFEILLLNIFFTSALEQQLTVPLVNKALQLTSVFAIIYILVSFLSTKLLHHYLYKKVLNKSYLGIRKPSDPRMPEDNVYNDFKIQDVNERLKKINLNAVQNTYHEFVRLDEVHLEEVYFNKIPFDITKIEREIIYNRSYQKINLDFQLYPLGLHYFGHRLIKLSTNYSDATFYYASKLSLKLRKKFNIK
;
A
#
# COMPACT_ATOMS: atom_id res chain seq x y z
N MET A 1 22.62 32.06 -5.70
CA MET A 1 22.06 30.68 -5.62
C MET A 1 21.29 30.39 -4.33
N LYS A 2 21.74 30.86 -3.15
CA LYS A 2 21.03 30.70 -1.86
C LYS A 2 19.63 31.36 -1.79
N THR A 3 19.42 32.47 -2.50
CA THR A 3 18.17 33.24 -2.47
C THR A 3 17.02 32.60 -3.26
N LYS A 4 17.30 31.80 -4.30
CA LYS A 4 16.27 31.08 -5.06
C LYS A 4 15.83 29.78 -4.37
N LEU A 5 16.73 29.08 -3.69
CA LEU A 5 16.42 27.88 -2.90
C LEU A 5 15.52 28.19 -1.69
N LYS A 6 15.72 29.34 -1.05
CA LYS A 6 14.89 29.80 0.09
C LYS A 6 13.42 30.08 -0.30
N LYS A 7 13.14 30.30 -1.59
CA LYS A 7 11.78 30.52 -2.11
C LYS A 7 11.04 29.20 -2.45
N ILE A 8 11.77 28.08 -2.55
CA ILE A 8 11.22 26.77 -2.97
C ILE A 8 10.94 25.88 -1.76
N ILE A 9 11.68 26.04 -0.67
CA ILE A 9 11.45 25.33 0.58
C ILE A 9 10.50 26.19 1.40
N PRO A 10 9.20 25.87 1.50
CA PRO A 10 8.33 26.56 2.45
C PRO A 10 8.96 26.48 3.84
N GLU A 11 9.05 27.61 4.56
CA GLU A 11 9.58 27.66 5.93
C GLU A 11 8.69 26.89 6.94
N ASP A 12 7.58 26.30 6.46
CA ASP A 12 6.60 25.59 7.24
C ASP A 12 7.02 24.19 7.68
N LYS A 13 7.31 24.12 8.98
CA LYS A 13 7.77 22.92 9.69
C LYS A 13 6.84 21.71 9.54
N LYS A 14 5.53 21.90 9.34
CA LYS A 14 4.55 20.79 9.35
C LYS A 14 4.50 19.98 8.06
N GLY A 15 4.55 20.63 6.90
CA GLY A 15 4.60 19.92 5.61
C GLY A 15 5.86 19.07 5.49
N ILE A 16 7.00 19.63 5.90
CA ILE A 16 8.29 18.92 5.96
C ILE A 16 8.25 17.76 6.96
N GLN A 17 7.70 17.95 8.16
CA GLN A 17 7.54 16.88 9.15
C GLN A 17 6.69 15.72 8.62
N LEU A 18 5.58 16.02 7.96
CA LEU A 18 4.70 14.99 7.39
C LEU A 18 5.38 14.24 6.24
N SER A 19 6.09 14.97 5.36
CA SER A 19 6.88 14.38 4.28
C SER A 19 7.96 13.44 4.82
N LEU A 20 8.71 13.89 5.83
CA LEU A 20 9.72 13.07 6.51
C LEU A 20 9.09 11.82 7.13
N LEU A 21 7.94 11.93 7.79
CA LEU A 21 7.25 10.77 8.37
C LEU A 21 6.91 9.72 7.30
N ILE A 22 6.39 10.16 6.15
CA ILE A 22 6.03 9.26 5.04
C ILE A 22 7.29 8.64 4.42
N PHE A 23 8.32 9.46 4.22
CA PHE A 23 9.60 9.01 3.71
C PHE A 23 10.25 7.97 4.64
N PHE A 24 10.34 8.22 5.95
CA PHE A 24 10.87 7.28 6.92
C PHE A 24 10.05 6.00 6.98
N ASN A 25 8.72 6.11 6.94
CA ASN A 25 7.84 4.96 6.88
C ASN A 25 8.08 4.09 5.64
N TRP A 26 8.26 4.73 4.48
CA TRP A 26 8.63 4.04 3.24
C TRP A 26 10.03 3.43 3.33
N LEU A 27 11.01 4.17 3.87
CA LEU A 27 12.40 3.76 4.00
C LEU A 27 12.55 2.54 4.92
N ILE A 28 11.86 2.53 6.07
CA ILE A 28 11.88 1.39 7.01
C ILE A 28 11.31 0.12 6.35
N LYS A 29 10.23 0.25 5.56
CA LYS A 29 9.70 -0.87 4.77
C LYS A 29 10.65 -1.33 3.68
N PHE A 30 11.31 -0.38 3.01
CA PHE A 30 12.29 -0.67 1.98
C PHE A 30 13.48 -1.44 2.58
N LEU A 31 14.13 -0.88 3.61
CA LEU A 31 15.29 -1.48 4.26
C LEU A 31 14.97 -2.86 4.84
N SER A 32 13.91 -2.99 5.63
CA SER A 32 13.54 -4.28 6.24
C SER A 32 13.32 -5.39 5.21
N ARG A 33 12.64 -5.08 4.09
CA ARG A 33 12.43 -6.03 3.00
C ARG A 33 13.74 -6.42 2.33
N TRP A 34 14.55 -5.44 1.94
CA TRP A 34 15.80 -5.70 1.20
C TRP A 34 16.81 -6.43 2.06
N THR A 35 16.98 -6.06 3.33
CA THR A 35 17.86 -6.78 4.25
C THR A 35 17.41 -8.24 4.40
N PHE A 36 16.12 -8.50 4.57
CA PHE A 36 15.60 -9.87 4.61
C PHE A 36 15.88 -10.65 3.33
N LEU A 37 15.59 -10.06 2.16
CA LEU A 37 15.79 -10.73 0.87
C LEU A 37 17.28 -11.03 0.58
N ILE A 38 18.18 -10.09 0.88
CA ILE A 38 19.63 -10.29 0.69
C ILE A 38 20.13 -11.41 1.60
N LEU A 39 19.76 -11.40 2.89
CA LEU A 39 20.12 -12.46 3.83
C LEU A 39 19.57 -13.82 3.40
N LEU A 40 18.34 -13.85 2.87
CA LEU A 40 17.75 -15.06 2.31
C LEU A 40 18.58 -15.59 1.14
N MET A 41 19.04 -14.74 0.21
CA MET A 41 19.89 -15.17 -0.89
C MET A 41 21.23 -15.74 -0.42
N ILE A 42 21.85 -15.10 0.57
CA ILE A 42 23.09 -15.58 1.19
C ILE A 42 22.87 -16.95 1.86
N CYS A 43 21.74 -17.11 2.56
CA CYS A 43 21.39 -18.36 3.23
C CYS A 43 21.16 -19.50 2.22
N ILE A 44 20.41 -19.25 1.15
CA ILE A 44 20.17 -20.22 0.07
C ILE A 44 21.49 -20.60 -0.61
N ALA A 45 22.34 -19.62 -0.95
CA ALA A 45 23.66 -19.87 -1.52
C ALA A 45 24.54 -20.74 -0.61
N GLY A 46 24.57 -20.43 0.69
CA GLY A 46 25.31 -21.20 1.68
C GLY A 46 24.80 -22.64 1.83
N LEU A 47 23.49 -22.87 1.72
CA LEU A 47 22.90 -24.21 1.74
C LEU A 47 23.21 -24.98 0.45
N CYS A 48 23.06 -24.34 -0.72
CA CYS A 48 23.33 -24.96 -2.02
C CYS A 48 24.80 -25.33 -2.19
N GLY A 49 25.72 -24.45 -1.80
CA GLY A 49 27.16 -24.73 -1.85
C GLY A 49 27.61 -25.90 -0.97
N ARG A 50 26.77 -26.39 -0.05
CA ARG A 50 27.08 -27.47 0.89
C ARG A 50 26.23 -28.72 0.70
N ALA A 51 24.91 -28.60 0.80
CA ALA A 51 23.97 -29.72 0.72
C ALA A 51 23.74 -30.20 -0.72
N ALA A 52 24.00 -29.34 -1.69
CA ALA A 52 23.61 -29.54 -3.08
C ALA A 52 24.71 -29.03 -4.02
N ARG A 53 25.99 -29.33 -3.71
CA ARG A 53 27.18 -28.91 -4.48
C ARG A 53 27.26 -29.60 -5.86
N THR A 54 26.14 -30.09 -6.36
CA THR A 54 25.97 -30.49 -7.74
C THR A 54 25.68 -29.25 -8.57
N SER A 55 26.33 -29.15 -9.73
CA SER A 55 26.05 -28.11 -10.72
C SER A 55 24.54 -28.00 -11.01
N ASP A 56 23.83 -29.13 -11.00
CA ASP A 56 22.38 -29.22 -11.18
C ASP A 56 21.55 -28.35 -10.24
N SER A 57 21.90 -28.28 -8.95
CA SER A 57 21.10 -27.54 -7.96
C SER A 57 21.26 -26.03 -8.10
N ILE A 58 22.47 -25.59 -8.48
CA ILE A 58 22.77 -24.18 -8.77
C ILE A 58 22.10 -23.78 -10.09
N HIS A 59 22.18 -24.61 -11.12
CA HIS A 59 21.48 -24.38 -12.39
C HIS A 59 19.97 -24.36 -12.23
N PHE A 60 19.41 -25.19 -11.33
CA PHE A 60 17.99 -25.17 -11.02
C PHE A 60 17.54 -23.80 -10.46
N ILE A 61 18.28 -23.24 -9.50
CA ILE A 61 17.96 -21.92 -8.92
C ILE A 61 18.13 -20.80 -9.94
N HIS A 62 19.21 -20.80 -10.73
CA HIS A 62 19.35 -19.85 -11.84
C HIS A 62 18.23 -20.02 -12.87
N GLY A 63 17.78 -21.24 -13.13
CA GLY A 63 16.61 -21.54 -13.96
C GLY A 63 15.34 -20.90 -13.42
N ILE A 64 15.10 -20.96 -12.10
CA ILE A 64 13.98 -20.25 -11.45
C ILE A 64 14.09 -18.73 -11.67
N PHE A 65 15.27 -18.15 -11.45
CA PHE A 65 15.49 -16.71 -11.69
C PHE A 65 15.24 -16.33 -13.15
N PHE A 66 15.70 -17.15 -14.09
CA PHE A 66 15.48 -16.95 -15.52
C PHE A 66 13.99 -17.03 -15.88
N ILE A 67 13.27 -18.03 -15.40
CA ILE A 67 11.82 -18.16 -15.61
C ILE A 67 11.08 -16.95 -15.05
N LEU A 68 11.40 -16.52 -13.83
CA LEU A 68 10.80 -15.32 -13.22
C LEU A 68 11.08 -14.05 -14.03
N LEU A 69 12.30 -13.92 -14.57
CA LEU A 69 12.70 -12.80 -15.41
C LEU A 69 11.93 -12.81 -16.74
N VAL A 70 11.82 -13.95 -17.42
CA VAL A 70 11.00 -14.12 -18.64
C VAL A 70 9.54 -13.77 -18.35
N ILE A 71 8.97 -14.24 -17.25
CA ILE A 71 7.59 -13.92 -16.85
C ILE A 71 7.39 -12.41 -16.68
N GLU A 72 8.33 -11.69 -16.06
CA GLU A 72 8.20 -10.24 -15.86
C GLU A 72 8.51 -9.45 -17.15
N LEU A 73 9.38 -9.94 -18.04
CA LEU A 73 9.59 -9.38 -19.39
C LEU A 73 8.30 -9.49 -20.24
N LEU A 74 7.63 -10.65 -20.22
CA LEU A 74 6.35 -10.85 -20.91
C LEU A 74 5.22 -9.96 -20.36
N LYS A 75 5.35 -9.44 -19.14
CA LYS A 75 4.41 -8.48 -18.54
C LYS A 75 4.70 -7.04 -18.91
N ILE A 76 5.77 -6.74 -19.66
CA ILE A 76 6.03 -5.39 -20.17
C ILE A 76 4.92 -5.06 -21.17
N ARG A 77 4.14 -4.05 -20.82
CA ARG A 77 3.07 -3.50 -21.64
C ARG A 77 3.07 -1.98 -21.49
N PRO A 78 2.68 -1.23 -22.52
CA PRO A 78 2.49 0.22 -22.42
C PRO A 78 1.65 0.57 -21.18
N GLY A 79 2.16 1.46 -20.34
CA GLY A 79 1.51 1.88 -19.09
C GLY A 79 1.78 1.00 -17.85
N ARG A 80 2.45 -0.16 -17.99
CA ARG A 80 2.91 -0.99 -16.85
C ARG A 80 4.44 -1.11 -16.76
N GLU A 81 5.16 -0.52 -17.69
CA GLU A 81 6.62 -0.60 -17.84
C GLU A 81 7.36 -0.42 -16.52
N TYR A 82 7.10 0.67 -15.79
CA TYR A 82 7.79 0.94 -14.53
C TYR A 82 7.65 -0.20 -13.49
N LYS A 83 6.46 -0.79 -13.37
CA LYS A 83 6.21 -1.87 -12.40
C LYS A 83 6.94 -3.15 -12.79
N SER A 84 6.94 -3.48 -14.08
CA SER A 84 7.65 -4.65 -14.61
C SER A 84 9.16 -4.45 -14.54
N LEU A 85 9.68 -3.30 -14.98
CA LEU A 85 11.10 -2.93 -14.91
C LEU A 85 11.64 -2.95 -13.48
N LYS A 86 10.88 -2.40 -12.52
CA LYS A 86 11.26 -2.44 -11.11
C LYS A 86 11.46 -3.87 -10.60
N LYS A 87 10.58 -4.80 -11.00
CA LYS A 87 10.69 -6.21 -10.62
C LYS A 87 11.82 -6.93 -11.36
N ILE A 88 12.03 -6.63 -12.64
CA ILE A 88 13.16 -7.18 -13.39
C ILE A 88 14.46 -6.78 -12.71
N PHE A 89 14.61 -5.50 -12.36
CA PHE A 89 15.76 -5.01 -11.61
C PHE A 89 15.90 -5.70 -10.24
N GLU A 90 14.78 -5.91 -9.53
CA GLU A 90 14.77 -6.66 -8.26
C GLU A 90 15.27 -8.10 -8.44
N ILE A 91 14.75 -8.83 -9.44
CA ILE A 91 15.15 -10.21 -9.75
C ILE A 91 16.64 -10.28 -10.11
N LEU A 92 17.12 -9.37 -10.95
CA LEU A 92 18.53 -9.30 -11.34
C LEU A 92 19.44 -9.04 -10.14
N LEU A 93 19.08 -8.09 -9.27
CA LEU A 93 19.84 -7.81 -8.05
C LEU A 93 19.90 -9.02 -7.11
N LEU A 94 18.77 -9.72 -6.89
CA LEU A 94 18.75 -10.91 -6.05
C LEU A 94 19.61 -12.04 -6.62
N ASN A 95 19.60 -12.22 -7.94
CA ASN A 95 20.46 -13.19 -8.62
C ASN A 95 21.95 -12.83 -8.46
N ILE A 96 22.30 -11.54 -8.55
CA ILE A 96 23.68 -11.07 -8.29
C ILE A 96 24.10 -11.41 -6.84
N PHE A 97 23.28 -11.09 -5.85
CA PHE A 97 23.60 -11.40 -4.45
C PHE A 97 23.77 -12.91 -4.21
N PHE A 98 22.96 -13.73 -4.88
CA PHE A 98 23.08 -15.19 -4.82
C PHE A 98 24.41 -15.69 -5.41
N THR A 99 24.74 -15.28 -6.64
CA THR A 99 26.00 -15.67 -7.29
C THR A 99 27.20 -15.22 -6.48
N SER A 100 27.22 -13.97 -6.01
CA SER A 100 28.31 -13.45 -5.18
C SER A 100 28.45 -14.23 -3.86
N ALA A 101 27.35 -14.64 -3.24
CA ALA A 101 27.40 -15.46 -2.03
C ALA A 101 27.87 -16.90 -2.29
N LEU A 102 27.57 -17.48 -3.46
CA LEU A 102 28.07 -18.79 -3.87
C LEU A 102 29.59 -18.79 -4.06
N GLU A 103 30.13 -17.75 -4.72
CA GLU A 103 31.56 -17.60 -4.97
C GLU A 103 32.39 -17.53 -3.68
N GLN A 104 31.83 -16.97 -2.61
CA GLN A 104 32.49 -16.83 -1.31
C GLN A 104 32.67 -18.15 -0.53
N GLN A 105 32.07 -19.27 -0.98
CA GLN A 105 32.21 -20.59 -0.36
C GLN A 105 32.05 -20.58 1.18
N LEU A 106 30.93 -20.03 1.65
CA LEU A 106 30.65 -19.75 3.07
C LEU A 106 30.91 -20.97 3.99
N THR A 107 31.61 -20.75 5.10
CA THR A 107 31.89 -21.77 6.13
C THR A 107 30.63 -22.17 6.91
N VAL A 108 30.59 -23.39 7.50
CA VAL A 108 29.46 -23.88 8.31
C VAL A 108 29.00 -22.87 9.38
N PRO A 109 29.89 -22.31 10.22
CA PRO A 109 29.46 -21.36 11.24
C PRO A 109 28.85 -20.11 10.63
N LEU A 110 29.32 -19.67 9.46
CA LEU A 110 28.80 -18.50 8.78
C LEU A 110 27.42 -18.75 8.15
N VAL A 111 27.20 -19.93 7.57
CA VAL A 111 25.87 -20.35 7.06
C VAL A 111 24.85 -20.43 8.20
N ASN A 112 25.24 -21.01 9.35
CA ASN A 112 24.36 -21.08 10.52
C ASN A 112 24.03 -19.68 11.06
N LYS A 113 25.01 -18.76 11.13
CA LYS A 113 24.77 -17.36 11.48
C LYS A 113 23.85 -16.67 10.47
N ALA A 114 24.05 -16.90 9.17
CA ALA A 114 23.18 -16.35 8.13
C ALA A 114 21.74 -16.84 8.27
N LEU A 115 21.53 -18.12 8.57
CA LEU A 115 20.19 -18.69 8.82
C LEU A 115 19.51 -18.04 10.04
N GLN A 116 20.24 -17.88 11.14
CA GLN A 116 19.74 -17.20 12.34
C GLN A 116 19.36 -15.75 12.05
N LEU A 117 20.25 -14.99 11.41
CA LEU A 117 20.00 -13.60 11.02
C LEU A 117 18.80 -13.49 10.06
N THR A 118 18.72 -14.36 9.06
CA THR A 118 17.60 -14.41 8.11
C THR A 118 16.28 -14.60 8.84
N SER A 119 16.24 -15.49 9.84
CA SER A 119 15.04 -15.76 10.65
C SER A 119 14.61 -14.54 11.47
N VAL A 120 15.57 -13.84 12.10
CA VAL A 120 15.29 -12.60 12.84
C VAL A 120 14.77 -11.51 11.89
N PHE A 121 15.42 -11.31 10.74
CA PHE A 121 15.01 -10.30 9.77
C PHE A 121 13.69 -10.65 9.07
N ALA A 122 13.32 -11.93 8.96
CA ALA A 122 11.99 -12.34 8.51
C ALA A 122 10.90 -11.84 9.48
N ILE A 123 11.11 -12.03 10.79
CA ILE A 123 10.19 -11.55 11.83
C ILE A 123 10.11 -10.03 11.80
N ILE A 124 11.25 -9.33 11.73
CA ILE A 124 11.29 -7.86 11.63
C ILE A 124 10.54 -7.39 10.38
N TYR A 125 10.76 -8.01 9.22
CA TYR A 125 10.09 -7.65 7.98
C TYR A 125 8.56 -7.82 8.08
N ILE A 126 8.08 -8.90 8.68
CA ILE A 126 6.65 -9.14 8.91
C ILE A 126 6.08 -8.07 9.87
N LEU A 127 6.76 -7.82 10.99
CA LEU A 127 6.35 -6.81 11.98
C LEU A 127 6.31 -5.42 11.36
N VAL A 128 7.36 -5.00 10.66
CA VAL A 128 7.44 -3.71 9.98
C VAL A 128 6.31 -3.58 8.96
N SER A 129 6.10 -4.59 8.10
CA SER A 129 5.06 -4.55 7.07
C SER A 129 3.67 -4.29 7.66
N PHE A 130 3.39 -4.85 8.84
CA PHE A 130 2.14 -4.66 9.55
C PHE A 130 2.07 -3.35 10.37
N LEU A 131 3.07 -3.08 11.21
CA LEU A 131 3.07 -1.96 12.15
C LEU A 131 3.27 -0.61 11.46
N SER A 132 4.23 -0.51 10.55
CA SER A 132 4.55 0.73 9.83
C SER A 132 3.31 1.29 9.13
N THR A 133 2.57 0.43 8.43
CA THR A 133 1.32 0.82 7.79
C THR A 133 0.31 1.34 8.80
N LYS A 134 0.07 0.61 9.90
CA LYS A 134 -0.90 1.01 10.93
C LYS A 134 -0.55 2.32 11.63
N LEU A 135 0.73 2.52 11.96
CA LEU A 135 1.22 3.72 12.63
C LEU A 135 1.04 4.96 11.75
N LEU A 136 1.39 4.86 10.46
CA LEU A 136 1.18 5.94 9.51
C LEU A 136 -0.32 6.27 9.40
N HIS A 137 -1.18 5.27 9.19
CA HIS A 137 -2.63 5.50 9.13
C HIS A 137 -3.17 6.12 10.41
N HIS A 138 -2.73 5.63 11.58
CA HIS A 138 -3.14 6.20 12.87
C HIS A 138 -2.77 7.68 12.96
N TYR A 139 -1.53 8.04 12.56
CA TYR A 139 -1.08 9.43 12.54
C TYR A 139 -1.92 10.27 11.58
N LEU A 140 -2.11 9.83 10.34
CA LEU A 140 -2.88 10.55 9.32
C LEU A 140 -4.31 10.81 9.82
N TYR A 141 -4.97 9.80 10.35
CA TYR A 141 -6.34 9.96 10.84
C TYR A 141 -6.44 10.74 12.15
N LYS A 142 -5.37 10.87 12.93
CA LYS A 142 -5.39 11.61 14.19
C LYS A 142 -5.02 13.08 14.00
N LYS A 143 -4.12 13.37 13.05
CA LYS A 143 -3.48 14.68 12.91
C LYS A 143 -3.73 15.36 11.57
N VAL A 144 -3.93 14.63 10.49
CA VAL A 144 -4.00 15.21 9.14
C VAL A 144 -5.42 15.27 8.62
N LEU A 145 -6.19 14.20 8.84
CA LEU A 145 -7.55 14.05 8.34
C LEU A 145 -8.58 14.30 9.45
N ASN A 146 -9.74 14.80 9.05
CA ASN A 146 -10.91 14.97 9.88
C ASN A 146 -11.74 13.68 9.89
N LYS A 147 -11.49 12.83 10.88
CA LYS A 147 -12.17 11.52 11.03
C LYS A 147 -13.69 11.62 11.12
N SER A 148 -14.22 12.61 11.85
CA SER A 148 -15.66 12.73 12.09
C SER A 148 -16.38 13.10 10.80
N TYR A 149 -15.86 14.09 10.06
CA TYR A 149 -16.37 14.47 8.74
C TYR A 149 -16.32 13.31 7.73
N LEU A 150 -15.21 12.58 7.70
CA LEU A 150 -15.03 11.41 6.82
C LEU A 150 -15.88 10.19 7.24
N GLY A 151 -16.56 10.24 8.38
CA GLY A 151 -17.37 9.14 8.88
C GLY A 151 -16.57 7.94 9.41
N ILE A 152 -15.29 8.11 9.69
CA ILE A 152 -14.42 7.05 10.21
C ILE A 152 -14.62 7.00 11.74
N ARG A 153 -15.56 6.15 12.17
CA ARG A 153 -15.95 6.00 13.57
C ARG A 153 -15.95 4.55 14.05
N LYS A 154 -15.83 4.39 15.36
CA LYS A 154 -16.16 3.17 16.09
C LYS A 154 -17.67 3.09 16.35
N PRO A 155 -18.23 1.90 16.60
CA PRO A 155 -19.64 1.76 16.99
C PRO A 155 -20.04 2.55 18.25
N SER A 156 -19.07 2.83 19.12
CA SER A 156 -19.23 3.61 20.35
C SER A 156 -19.19 5.12 20.15
N ASP A 157 -18.81 5.61 18.96
CA ASP A 157 -18.68 7.03 18.71
C ASP A 157 -20.06 7.67 18.45
N PRO A 158 -20.21 8.99 18.65
CA PRO A 158 -21.48 9.70 18.42
C PRO A 158 -22.05 9.49 17.01
N ARG A 159 -23.33 9.85 16.84
CA ARG A 159 -23.95 9.90 15.51
C ARG A 159 -23.13 10.79 14.58
N MET A 160 -23.13 10.44 13.30
CA MET A 160 -22.41 11.18 12.27
C MET A 160 -22.92 12.63 12.24
N PRO A 161 -22.02 13.63 12.19
CA PRO A 161 -22.43 15.02 12.05
C PRO A 161 -23.20 15.25 10.74
N GLU A 162 -24.07 16.26 10.72
CA GLU A 162 -24.78 16.67 9.51
C GLU A 162 -23.81 17.10 8.41
N ASP A 163 -22.73 17.80 8.81
CA ASP A 163 -21.58 18.11 7.97
C ASP A 163 -20.70 16.86 7.81
N ASN A 164 -20.98 16.08 6.76
CA ASN A 164 -20.23 14.87 6.44
C ASN A 164 -19.97 14.73 4.93
N VAL A 165 -18.98 13.90 4.59
CA VAL A 165 -18.56 13.67 3.21
C VAL A 165 -19.68 13.16 2.30
N TYR A 166 -20.67 12.43 2.82
CA TYR A 166 -21.75 11.85 2.03
C TYR A 166 -22.77 12.88 1.58
N ASN A 167 -23.02 13.90 2.42
CA ASN A 167 -23.86 15.03 2.08
C ASN A 167 -23.16 15.94 1.06
N ASP A 168 -21.89 16.26 1.28
CA ASP A 168 -21.12 17.07 0.33
C ASP A 168 -20.88 16.33 -1.00
N PHE A 169 -20.91 15.00 -1.02
CA PHE A 169 -20.81 14.24 -2.26
C PHE A 169 -22.00 14.46 -3.22
N LYS A 170 -23.17 14.88 -2.70
CA LYS A 170 -24.38 15.15 -3.50
C LYS A 170 -24.29 16.45 -4.31
N ILE A 171 -23.26 17.26 -4.07
CA ILE A 171 -23.02 18.49 -4.84
C ILE A 171 -22.78 18.10 -6.32
N GLN A 172 -23.56 18.74 -7.20
CA GLN A 172 -23.56 18.45 -8.64
C GLN A 172 -22.28 18.95 -9.31
N ASP A 173 -21.84 20.17 -8.97
CA ASP A 173 -20.59 20.73 -9.47
C ASP A 173 -19.39 19.99 -8.88
N VAL A 174 -18.57 19.40 -9.74
CA VAL A 174 -17.40 18.59 -9.34
C VAL A 174 -16.34 19.44 -8.64
N ASN A 175 -16.12 20.67 -9.10
CA ASN A 175 -15.12 21.57 -8.53
C ASN A 175 -15.55 22.07 -7.16
N GLU A 176 -16.82 22.44 -7.03
CA GLU A 176 -17.41 22.85 -5.75
C GLU A 176 -17.38 21.68 -4.75
N ARG A 177 -17.80 20.49 -5.19
CA ARG A 177 -17.74 19.26 -4.39
C ARG A 177 -16.33 18.98 -3.89
N LEU A 178 -15.35 18.99 -4.78
CA LEU A 178 -13.96 18.71 -4.44
C LEU A 178 -13.39 19.76 -3.48
N LYS A 179 -13.68 21.04 -3.72
CA LYS A 179 -13.25 22.14 -2.84
C LYS A 179 -13.84 22.00 -1.43
N LYS A 180 -15.15 21.73 -1.33
CA LYS A 180 -15.85 21.61 -0.06
C LYS A 180 -15.41 20.38 0.73
N ILE A 181 -15.30 19.22 0.06
CA ILE A 181 -14.79 18.00 0.71
C ILE A 181 -13.34 18.20 1.16
N ASN A 182 -12.47 18.80 0.35
CA ASN A 182 -11.09 19.04 0.74
C ASN A 182 -10.98 19.90 2.01
N LEU A 183 -11.73 21.00 2.07
CA LEU A 183 -11.74 21.94 3.18
C LEU A 183 -12.15 21.27 4.50
N ASN A 184 -13.15 20.39 4.44
CA ASN A 184 -13.69 19.71 5.62
C ASN A 184 -12.94 18.42 6.00
N ALA A 185 -12.35 17.72 5.02
CA ALA A 185 -11.69 16.43 5.21
C ALA A 185 -10.25 16.55 5.73
N VAL A 186 -9.56 17.64 5.42
CA VAL A 186 -8.19 17.89 5.88
C VAL A 186 -8.24 18.86 7.05
N GLN A 187 -7.42 18.66 8.07
CA GLN A 187 -7.32 19.63 9.18
C GLN A 187 -6.64 20.92 8.69
N ASN A 188 -7.11 22.08 9.17
CA ASN A 188 -6.63 23.41 8.73
C ASN A 188 -5.10 23.54 8.74
N THR A 189 -4.41 22.92 9.71
CA THR A 189 -2.94 22.98 9.80
C THR A 189 -2.20 22.29 8.66
N TYR A 190 -2.90 21.56 7.79
CA TYR A 190 -2.32 20.81 6.67
C TYR A 190 -2.91 21.19 5.30
N HIS A 191 -3.83 22.16 5.21
CA HIS A 191 -4.48 22.55 3.94
C HIS A 191 -3.50 23.01 2.85
N GLU A 192 -2.38 23.62 3.23
CA GLU A 192 -1.35 24.10 2.30
C GLU A 192 -0.49 22.97 1.70
N PHE A 193 -0.56 21.77 2.27
CA PHE A 193 0.28 20.64 1.88
C PHE A 193 -0.54 19.43 1.45
N VAL A 194 -1.73 19.23 1.99
CA VAL A 194 -2.55 18.05 1.72
C VAL A 194 -3.78 18.48 0.94
N ARG A 195 -3.96 17.86 -0.22
CA ARG A 195 -5.10 18.12 -1.10
C ARG A 195 -5.78 16.81 -1.49
N LEU A 196 -7.09 16.85 -1.55
CA LEU A 196 -7.91 15.88 -2.23
C LEU A 196 -7.85 16.18 -3.73
N ASP A 197 -7.23 15.30 -4.50
CA ASP A 197 -7.06 15.49 -5.94
C ASP A 197 -8.18 14.88 -6.75
N GLU A 198 -8.71 13.75 -6.28
CA GLU A 198 -9.74 13.01 -7.02
C GLU A 198 -10.84 12.52 -6.09
N VAL A 199 -12.08 12.67 -6.59
CA VAL A 199 -13.31 12.20 -5.97
C VAL A 199 -14.12 11.49 -7.04
N HIS A 200 -14.18 10.15 -6.95
CA HIS A 200 -14.89 9.33 -7.94
C HIS A 200 -15.89 8.38 -7.29
N LEU A 201 -17.02 8.21 -7.97
CA LEU A 201 -18.03 7.20 -7.65
C LEU A 201 -17.77 5.97 -8.52
N GLU A 202 -17.54 4.83 -7.91
CA GLU A 202 -17.51 3.54 -8.61
C GLU A 202 -18.78 2.77 -8.27
N GLU A 203 -19.57 2.40 -9.28
CA GLU A 203 -20.65 1.44 -9.10
C GLU A 203 -20.08 0.04 -9.15
N VAL A 204 -20.15 -0.66 -8.03
CA VAL A 204 -19.67 -2.04 -7.93
C VAL A 204 -20.86 -2.97 -8.11
N TYR A 205 -20.86 -3.68 -9.23
CA TYR A 205 -21.87 -4.67 -9.56
C TYR A 205 -21.44 -6.06 -9.05
N PHE A 206 -22.32 -6.73 -8.30
CA PHE A 206 -22.15 -8.15 -8.00
C PHE A 206 -22.92 -8.98 -9.02
N ASN A 207 -22.18 -9.72 -9.85
CA ASN A 207 -22.78 -10.74 -10.70
C ASN A 207 -23.14 -11.94 -9.82
N LYS A 208 -24.44 -12.21 -9.67
CA LYS A 208 -24.91 -13.56 -9.31
C LYS A 208 -25.32 -14.22 -10.62
N ILE A 209 -24.64 -15.30 -10.99
CA ILE A 209 -25.14 -16.21 -12.02
C ILE A 209 -26.15 -17.11 -11.28
N PRO A 210 -27.46 -17.00 -11.54
CA PRO A 210 -28.40 -18.00 -11.04
C PRO A 210 -28.02 -19.32 -11.70
N PHE A 211 -27.68 -20.34 -10.91
CA PHE A 211 -27.49 -21.68 -11.43
C PHE A 211 -28.87 -22.35 -11.44
N ASP A 212 -29.65 -22.08 -12.49
CA ASP A 212 -30.89 -22.82 -12.76
C ASP A 212 -30.56 -23.90 -13.79
N ILE A 213 -30.71 -25.16 -13.38
CA ILE A 213 -30.33 -26.34 -14.18
C ILE A 213 -31.29 -26.51 -15.39
N THR A 214 -32.36 -25.72 -15.46
CA THR A 214 -33.42 -25.86 -16.46
C THR A 214 -33.41 -24.82 -17.59
N LYS A 215 -32.62 -23.74 -17.50
CA LYS A 215 -32.53 -22.70 -18.55
C LYS A 215 -31.15 -22.69 -19.22
N ILE A 216 -31.14 -22.92 -20.54
CA ILE A 216 -29.92 -22.93 -21.38
C ILE A 216 -29.33 -21.52 -21.55
N GLU A 217 -30.14 -20.47 -21.35
CA GLU A 217 -29.69 -19.09 -21.40
C GLU A 217 -29.35 -18.56 -20.01
N ARG A 218 -28.07 -18.19 -19.82
CA ARG A 218 -27.57 -17.58 -18.59
C ARG A 218 -27.98 -16.11 -18.53
N GLU A 219 -29.11 -15.80 -17.91
CA GLU A 219 -29.43 -14.42 -17.54
C GLU A 219 -28.49 -13.94 -16.42
N ILE A 220 -27.63 -12.95 -16.72
CA ILE A 220 -26.84 -12.27 -15.69
C ILE A 220 -27.78 -11.32 -14.94
N ILE A 221 -28.23 -11.73 -13.77
CA ILE A 221 -29.08 -10.89 -12.91
C ILE A 221 -28.18 -10.02 -12.01
N TYR A 222 -28.16 -8.71 -12.26
CA TYR A 222 -27.48 -7.72 -11.42
C TYR A 222 -28.27 -7.50 -10.13
N ASN A 223 -27.96 -8.26 -9.09
CA ASN A 223 -28.83 -8.36 -7.91
C ASN A 223 -28.49 -7.37 -6.78
N ARG A 224 -27.44 -6.54 -6.91
CA ARG A 224 -27.10 -5.42 -6.01
C ARG A 224 -25.90 -4.66 -6.57
N SER A 225 -26.07 -3.36 -6.84
CA SER A 225 -24.96 -2.41 -6.97
C SER A 225 -24.80 -1.65 -5.65
N TYR A 226 -23.57 -1.37 -5.25
CA TYR A 226 -23.32 -0.35 -4.23
C TYR A 226 -22.36 0.68 -4.81
N GLN A 227 -22.57 1.93 -4.40
CA GLN A 227 -21.78 3.06 -4.83
C GLN A 227 -20.58 3.22 -3.88
N LYS A 228 -19.37 3.23 -4.44
CA LYS A 228 -18.13 3.38 -3.69
C LYS A 228 -17.57 4.77 -3.95
N ILE A 229 -17.45 5.57 -2.90
CA ILE A 229 -16.75 6.86 -2.96
C ILE A 229 -15.26 6.57 -2.75
N ASN A 230 -14.44 6.94 -3.73
CA ASN A 230 -13.00 6.94 -3.60
C ASN A 230 -12.50 8.39 -3.42
N LEU A 231 -11.68 8.61 -2.40
CA LEU A 231 -11.02 9.88 -2.10
C LEU A 231 -9.51 9.64 -2.19
N ASP A 232 -8.82 10.33 -3.10
CA ASP A 232 -7.36 10.26 -3.22
C ASP A 232 -6.71 11.54 -2.67
N PHE A 233 -6.04 11.40 -1.53
CA PHE A 233 -5.32 12.51 -0.92
C PHE A 233 -3.86 12.48 -1.37
N GLN A 234 -3.36 13.63 -1.80
CA GLN A 234 -1.96 13.85 -2.13
C GLN A 234 -1.30 14.80 -1.14
N LEU A 235 -0.02 14.57 -0.88
CA LEU A 235 0.85 15.45 -0.13
C LEU A 235 1.81 16.18 -1.08
N TYR A 236 1.84 17.50 -0.91
CA TYR A 236 2.64 18.47 -1.63
C TYR A 236 3.66 19.07 -0.64
N PRO A 237 4.81 18.40 -0.43
CA PRO A 237 5.75 18.75 0.64
C PRO A 237 6.44 20.11 0.44
N LEU A 238 6.41 20.66 -0.78
CA LEU A 238 6.98 21.97 -1.13
C LEU A 238 5.87 23.00 -1.43
N GLY A 239 4.60 22.68 -1.14
CA GLY A 239 3.43 23.48 -1.49
C GLY A 239 2.70 22.96 -2.73
N LEU A 240 1.41 23.28 -2.84
CA LEU A 240 0.44 22.70 -3.80
C LEU A 240 0.81 22.81 -5.29
N HIS A 241 1.78 23.65 -5.65
CA HIS A 241 2.24 23.86 -7.02
C HIS A 241 3.42 22.96 -7.43
N TYR A 242 3.94 22.15 -6.51
CA TYR A 242 5.13 21.32 -6.72
C TYR A 242 4.80 19.81 -6.70
N PHE A 243 5.82 18.96 -6.73
CA PHE A 243 5.66 17.50 -6.84
C PHE A 243 4.78 16.91 -5.73
N GLY A 244 3.58 16.46 -6.11
CA GLY A 244 2.65 15.73 -5.25
C GLY A 244 3.00 14.24 -5.16
N HIS A 245 2.81 13.65 -3.99
CA HIS A 245 2.85 12.20 -3.83
C HIS A 245 1.60 11.70 -3.11
N ARG A 246 1.08 10.56 -3.54
CA ARG A 246 -0.10 9.94 -2.94
C ARG A 246 0.13 9.68 -1.45
N LEU A 247 -0.71 10.28 -0.62
CA LEU A 247 -0.71 10.15 0.83
C LEU A 247 -1.51 8.92 1.26
N ILE A 248 -2.79 8.88 0.88
CA ILE A 248 -3.72 7.82 1.22
C ILE A 248 -4.91 7.82 0.25
N LYS A 249 -5.31 6.63 -0.20
CA LYS A 249 -6.57 6.43 -0.92
C LYS A 249 -7.59 5.86 0.05
N LEU A 250 -8.63 6.62 0.34
CA LEU A 250 -9.77 6.16 1.13
C LEU A 250 -10.87 5.69 0.20
N SER A 251 -11.52 4.61 0.56
CA SER A 251 -12.69 4.15 -0.16
C SER A 251 -13.79 3.76 0.81
N THR A 252 -14.95 4.36 0.65
CA THR A 252 -16.12 4.11 1.49
C THR A 252 -17.31 3.69 0.64
N ASN A 253 -18.16 2.85 1.22
CA ASN A 253 -19.40 2.44 0.59
C ASN A 253 -20.51 3.43 0.98
N TYR A 254 -21.14 4.05 -0.01
CA TYR A 254 -22.24 4.99 0.14
C TYR A 254 -23.45 4.36 0.86
N SER A 255 -23.75 3.08 0.58
CA SER A 255 -24.87 2.37 1.21
C SER A 255 -24.60 1.99 2.67
N ASP A 256 -23.33 1.73 3.03
CA ASP A 256 -22.95 1.41 4.42
C ASP A 256 -22.87 2.66 5.30
N ALA A 257 -22.80 3.85 4.69
CA ALA A 257 -22.75 5.12 5.39
C ALA A 257 -24.12 5.56 5.94
N THR A 258 -25.19 5.15 5.26
CA THR A 258 -26.58 5.41 5.66
C THR A 258 -27.12 4.37 6.64
N PHE A 259 -26.51 3.19 6.71
CA PHE A 259 -26.94 2.09 7.59
C PHE A 259 -25.79 1.55 8.44
N TYR A 260 -25.77 1.88 9.72
CA TYR A 260 -24.97 1.10 10.68
C TYR A 260 -25.59 -0.29 10.84
N TYR A 261 -25.03 -1.30 10.16
CA TYR A 261 -24.50 -2.55 10.75
C TYR A 261 -24.07 -3.58 9.68
N ALA A 262 -22.96 -4.27 9.98
CA ALA A 262 -22.42 -5.45 9.30
C ALA A 262 -21.65 -5.25 7.98
N SER A 263 -20.58 -4.44 8.01
CA SER A 263 -19.53 -4.61 7.02
C SER A 263 -18.90 -6.00 7.18
N LYS A 264 -18.75 -6.75 6.08
CA LYS A 264 -18.06 -8.06 6.03
C LYS A 264 -16.62 -8.00 6.62
N LEU A 265 -16.08 -6.79 6.76
CA LEU A 265 -14.78 -6.49 7.37
C LEU A 265 -14.81 -6.58 8.91
N SER A 266 -15.87 -6.09 9.58
CA SER A 266 -15.97 -6.17 11.04
C SER A 266 -16.16 -7.62 11.52
N LEU A 267 -16.94 -8.41 10.79
CA LEU A 267 -17.18 -9.83 11.07
C LEU A 267 -15.92 -10.69 10.89
N LYS A 268 -15.10 -10.41 9.87
CA LYS A 268 -13.79 -11.07 9.66
C LYS A 268 -12.79 -10.70 10.76
N LEU A 269 -12.78 -9.45 11.22
CA LEU A 269 -11.90 -9.00 12.30
C LEU A 269 -12.35 -9.57 13.66
N ARG A 270 -13.66 -9.65 13.92
CA ARG A 270 -14.20 -10.23 15.16
C ARG A 270 -13.86 -11.72 15.30
N LYS A 271 -14.02 -12.51 14.23
CA LYS A 271 -13.59 -13.92 14.18
C LYS A 271 -12.06 -14.10 14.26
N LYS A 272 -11.28 -13.17 13.69
CA LYS A 272 -9.81 -13.28 13.64
C LYS A 272 -9.12 -12.85 14.94
N PHE A 273 -9.76 -12.00 15.75
CA PHE A 273 -9.18 -11.45 16.97
C PHE A 273 -9.90 -11.85 18.26
N ASN A 274 -10.91 -12.74 18.19
CA ASN A 274 -11.67 -13.24 19.35
C ASN A 274 -12.17 -12.15 20.31
N ILE A 275 -12.63 -11.04 19.72
CA ILE A 275 -13.10 -9.87 20.47
C ILE A 275 -14.60 -10.05 20.69
N LYS A 276 -15.02 -10.25 21.95
CA LYS A 276 -16.43 -10.25 22.35
C LYS A 276 -17.06 -8.91 22.01
#